data_AF-A0A170PJB0-F1
#
_entry.id   AF-A0A170PJB0-F1
#
_cell.length_a   1.000
_cell.length_b   1.000
_cell.length_c   1.000
_cell.angle_alpha   90.00
_cell.angle_beta   90.00
_cell.angle_gamma   90.00
#
_symmetry.space_group_name_H-M   'P 1'
#
loop_
_entity.id
_entity.type
_entity.pdbx_description
1 polymer ?
#
loop_
_entity_poly.entity_id
_entity_poly.type
_entity_poly.pdbx_seq_one_letter_code
_entity_poly.pdbx_strand_id
1 'polypeptide(L)'
;MHKPPIEGLDGENILALYEEGLRLVDIAAATGRSVAGVQKFLSGCEGYIPQERAPRRRVLRRPAVPAIGAEESARMTALYAGGLNIRRIALATGRSRGGVRRVLRRCGVYDAARSAVARPGRENDVYWRKSMVVPDGAKEKS
;
A
#
# COMPACT_ATOMS: atom_id res chain seq x y z
N MET A 1 -9.17 -21.07 24.31
CA MET A 1 -8.33 -20.99 25.53
C MET A 1 -8.92 -19.94 26.45
N HIS A 2 -9.72 -20.36 27.42
CA HIS A 2 -10.29 -19.48 28.44
C HIS A 2 -9.32 -19.54 29.64
N LYS A 3 -8.64 -18.43 29.96
CA LYS A 3 -7.84 -18.36 31.19
C LYS A 3 -8.81 -18.21 32.37
N PRO A 4 -8.63 -18.97 33.46
CA PRO A 4 -9.51 -18.86 34.61
C PRO A 4 -9.39 -17.46 35.24
N PRO A 5 -10.45 -16.96 35.90
CA PRO A 5 -10.35 -15.75 36.70
C PRO A 5 -9.44 -16.05 37.88
N ILE A 6 -8.36 -15.28 38.02
CA ILE A 6 -7.50 -15.33 39.20
C ILE A 6 -8.20 -14.45 40.24
N GLU A 7 -8.82 -15.08 41.23
CA GLU A 7 -9.37 -14.39 42.40
C GLU A 7 -8.24 -13.65 43.14
N GLY A 8 -8.45 -12.37 43.48
CA GLY A 8 -7.57 -11.57 44.35
C GLY A 8 -6.57 -10.59 43.70
N LEU A 9 -6.87 -10.01 42.53
CA LEU A 9 -6.05 -8.92 41.93
C LEU A 9 -6.95 -7.75 41.53
N ASP A 10 -7.34 -7.03 42.56
CA ASP A 10 -8.36 -6.01 42.59
C ASP A 10 -7.77 -4.71 42.04
N GLY A 11 -8.61 -3.81 41.53
CA GLY A 11 -8.17 -2.56 40.91
C GLY A 11 -7.23 -1.72 41.78
N GLU A 12 -7.25 -1.92 43.09
CA GLU A 12 -6.38 -1.28 44.09
C GLU A 12 -4.89 -1.53 43.83
N ASN A 13 -4.49 -2.75 43.44
CA ASN A 13 -3.09 -3.07 43.11
C ASN A 13 -2.62 -2.35 41.83
N ILE A 14 -3.52 -2.11 40.87
CA ILE A 14 -3.17 -1.40 39.64
C ILE A 14 -2.90 0.08 39.93
N LEU A 15 -3.73 0.68 40.79
CA LEU A 15 -3.57 2.08 41.18
C LEU A 15 -2.30 2.30 42.01
N ALA A 16 -2.06 1.45 43.01
CA ALA A 16 -0.86 1.53 43.86
C ALA A 16 0.44 1.46 43.03
N LEU A 17 0.53 0.49 42.11
CA LEU A 17 1.72 0.37 41.23
C LEU A 17 1.86 1.57 40.27
N TYR A 18 0.76 2.19 39.87
CA TYR A 18 0.80 3.40 39.06
C TYR A 18 1.26 4.62 39.87
N GLU A 19 0.81 4.77 41.12
CA GLU A 19 1.26 5.80 42.05
C GLU A 19 2.74 5.66 42.43
N GLU A 20 3.25 4.43 42.51
CA GLU A 20 4.68 4.13 42.63
C GLU A 20 5.50 4.51 41.38
N GLY A 21 4.84 4.92 40.30
CA GLY A 21 5.46 5.41 39.07
C GLY A 21 5.83 4.31 38.06
N LEU A 22 5.30 3.09 38.20
CA LEU A 22 5.57 2.02 37.24
C LEU A 22 4.92 2.31 35.88
N ARG A 23 5.55 1.80 34.82
CA ARG A 23 5.00 1.91 33.47
C ARG A 23 3.88 0.89 33.30
N LEU A 24 2.90 1.21 32.44
CA LEU A 24 1.75 0.35 32.18
C LEU A 24 2.14 -1.08 31.74
N VAL A 25 3.30 -1.24 31.10
CA VAL A 25 3.83 -2.55 30.67
C VAL A 25 4.25 -3.40 31.87
N ASP A 26 4.91 -2.77 32.86
CA ASP A 26 5.39 -3.45 34.06
C ASP A 26 4.22 -3.81 34.98
N ILE A 27 3.25 -2.89 35.11
CA ILE A 27 1.99 -3.15 35.82
C ILE A 27 1.23 -4.31 35.18
N ALA A 28 1.14 -4.33 33.84
CA ALA A 28 0.48 -5.40 33.11
C ALA A 28 1.16 -6.76 33.33
N ALA A 29 2.50 -6.78 33.36
CA ALA A 29 3.27 -8.00 33.65
C ALA A 29 3.06 -8.47 35.10
N ALA A 30 3.12 -7.56 36.07
CA ALA A 30 2.94 -7.86 37.49
C ALA A 30 1.52 -8.34 37.83
N THR A 31 0.50 -7.77 37.17
CA THR A 31 -0.91 -8.08 37.42
C THR A 31 -1.48 -9.16 36.49
N GLY A 32 -0.67 -9.66 35.55
CA GLY A 32 -1.11 -10.63 34.54
C GLY A 32 -2.18 -10.12 33.57
N ARG A 33 -2.41 -8.80 33.53
CA ARG A 33 -3.41 -8.16 32.66
C ARG A 33 -2.79 -7.67 31.35
N SER A 34 -3.64 -7.32 30.39
CA SER A 34 -3.17 -6.62 29.19
C SER A 34 -2.92 -5.15 29.50
N VAL A 35 -1.91 -4.56 28.85
CA VAL A 35 -1.62 -3.12 28.94
C VAL A 35 -2.85 -2.27 28.62
N ALA A 36 -3.67 -2.72 27.64
CA ALA A 36 -4.93 -2.06 27.31
C ALA A 36 -5.97 -2.15 28.44
N GLY A 37 -6.02 -3.26 29.17
CA GLY A 37 -6.89 -3.44 30.33
C GLY A 37 -6.48 -2.55 31.51
N VAL A 38 -5.17 -2.48 31.79
CA VAL A 38 -4.60 -1.58 32.81
C VAL A 38 -4.87 -0.12 32.47
N GLN A 39 -4.61 0.29 31.22
CA GLN A 39 -4.92 1.64 30.73
C GLN A 39 -6.41 1.97 30.87
N LYS A 40 -7.30 1.04 30.51
CA LYS A 40 -8.75 1.24 30.63
C LYS A 40 -9.18 1.41 32.09
N PHE A 41 -8.59 0.65 33.01
CA PHE A 41 -8.86 0.79 34.43
C PHE A 41 -8.41 2.16 34.95
N LEU A 42 -7.14 2.53 34.74
CA LEU A 42 -6.59 3.80 35.20
C LEU A 42 -7.27 5.02 34.56
N SER A 43 -7.81 4.90 33.33
CA SER A 43 -8.57 5.99 32.71
C SER A 43 -9.87 6.36 33.45
N GLY A 44 -10.36 5.51 34.35
CA GLY A 44 -11.48 5.79 35.25
C GLY A 44 -11.07 6.31 36.63
N CYS A 45 -9.77 6.41 36.92
CA CYS A 45 -9.23 6.89 38.19
C CYS A 45 -8.83 8.38 38.09
N GLU A 46 -9.01 9.12 39.17
CA GLU A 46 -8.54 10.50 39.27
C GLU A 46 -7.00 10.55 39.29
N GLY A 47 -6.40 11.53 38.63
CA GLY A 47 -4.93 11.69 38.59
C GLY A 47 -4.18 10.83 37.54
N TYR A 48 -4.88 10.02 36.74
CA TYR A 48 -4.24 9.31 35.63
C TYR A 48 -3.81 10.27 34.51
N ILE A 49 -2.54 10.18 34.10
CA ILE A 49 -1.98 10.93 32.97
C ILE A 49 -1.76 9.93 31.82
N PRO A 50 -2.48 10.06 30.69
CA PRO A 50 -2.28 9.19 29.54
C PRO A 50 -0.84 9.21 29.06
N GLN A 51 -0.19 8.05 29.06
CA GLN A 51 1.16 7.93 28.50
C GLN A 51 1.09 8.11 26.98
N GLU A 52 1.73 9.18 26.46
CA GLU A 52 1.77 9.44 25.02
C GLU A 52 2.39 8.26 24.27
N ARG A 53 1.70 7.83 23.20
CA ARG A 53 2.26 6.81 22.31
C ARG A 53 3.40 7.43 21.54
N ALA A 54 4.60 6.86 21.67
CA ALA A 54 5.74 7.26 20.86
C ALA A 54 5.34 7.29 19.37
N PRO A 55 5.68 8.36 18.64
CA PRO A 55 5.34 8.47 17.23
C PRO A 55 5.93 7.27 16.49
N ARG A 56 5.10 6.58 15.70
CA ARG A 56 5.58 5.48 14.87
C ARG A 56 6.72 6.00 14.00
N ARG A 57 7.87 5.34 14.08
CA ARG A 57 9.06 5.66 13.26
C ARG A 57 8.60 5.81 11.82
N ARG A 58 8.71 7.03 11.27
CA ARG A 58 8.40 7.29 9.86
C ARG A 58 9.40 6.47 9.03
N VAL A 59 8.93 5.36 8.46
CA VAL A 59 9.68 4.67 7.40
C VAL A 59 9.82 5.70 6.28
N LEU A 60 11.06 6.06 5.94
CA LEU A 60 11.37 6.96 4.84
C LEU A 60 10.64 6.44 3.59
N ARG A 61 9.66 7.20 3.11
CA ARG A 61 8.93 6.83 1.91
C ARG A 61 9.93 6.89 0.75
N ARG A 62 10.04 5.80 0.00
CA ARG A 62 10.79 5.76 -1.26
C ARG A 62 10.31 6.94 -2.14
N PRO A 63 11.22 7.67 -2.81
CA PRO A 63 10.83 8.83 -3.63
C PRO A 63 9.74 8.42 -4.62
N ALA A 64 8.69 9.25 -4.70
CA ALA A 64 7.57 8.99 -5.58
C ALA A 64 8.07 8.98 -7.04
N VAL A 65 7.69 7.96 -7.80
CA VAL A 65 7.89 7.94 -9.26
C VAL A 65 7.31 9.25 -9.83
N PRO A 66 8.00 9.95 -10.75
CA PRO A 66 7.52 11.21 -11.31
C PRO A 66 6.12 11.06 -11.88
N ALA A 67 5.28 12.07 -11.62
CA ALA A 67 3.89 12.10 -12.04
C ALA A 67 3.77 11.85 -13.56
N ILE A 68 2.75 11.10 -13.96
CA ILE A 68 2.47 10.85 -15.37
C ILE A 68 1.81 12.13 -15.92
N GLY A 69 2.49 12.80 -16.84
CA GLY A 69 2.01 14.02 -17.48
C GLY A 69 0.88 13.78 -18.48
N ALA A 70 0.33 14.87 -19.02
CA ALA A 70 -0.78 14.83 -19.98
C ALA A 70 -0.39 14.14 -21.29
N GLU A 71 0.79 14.45 -21.84
CA GLU A 71 1.30 13.83 -23.09
C GLU A 71 1.45 12.32 -22.95
N GLU A 72 2.06 11.87 -21.86
CA GLU A 72 2.26 10.45 -21.59
C GLU A 72 0.93 9.73 -21.36
N SER A 73 -0.04 10.42 -20.74
CA SER A 73 -1.40 9.89 -20.57
C SER A 73 -2.14 9.75 -21.91
N ALA A 74 -1.98 10.73 -22.80
CA ALA A 74 -2.54 10.68 -24.15
C ALA A 74 -1.92 9.53 -24.96
N ARG A 75 -0.60 9.37 -24.89
CA ARG A 75 0.12 8.24 -25.51
C ARG A 75 -0.40 6.89 -25.02
N MET A 76 -0.55 6.71 -23.70
CA MET A 76 -1.12 5.47 -23.13
C MET A 76 -2.55 5.20 -23.62
N THR A 77 -3.36 6.25 -23.71
CA THR A 77 -4.76 6.17 -24.16
C THR A 77 -4.85 5.80 -25.63
N ALA A 78 -4.04 6.41 -26.49
CA ALA A 78 -3.97 6.09 -27.91
C ALA A 78 -3.54 4.64 -28.16
N LEU A 79 -2.52 4.15 -27.42
CA LEU A 79 -2.09 2.75 -27.52
C LEU A 79 -3.20 1.79 -27.07
N TYR A 80 -3.95 2.14 -26.01
CA TYR A 80 -5.06 1.32 -25.55
C TYR A 80 -6.22 1.30 -26.54
N ALA A 81 -6.57 2.45 -27.13
CA ALA A 81 -7.56 2.53 -28.20
C ALA A 81 -7.14 1.70 -29.43
N GLY A 82 -5.84 1.72 -29.78
CA GLY A 82 -5.25 0.92 -30.85
C GLY A 82 -5.12 -0.58 -30.56
N GLY A 83 -5.83 -1.12 -29.57
CA GLY A 83 -5.86 -2.56 -29.33
C GLY A 83 -4.83 -3.09 -28.32
N LEU A 84 -3.81 -2.33 -27.93
CA LEU A 84 -2.76 -2.86 -27.04
C LEU A 84 -3.27 -3.14 -25.63
N ASN A 85 -2.76 -4.23 -25.05
CA ASN A 85 -3.03 -4.57 -23.66
C ASN A 85 -2.13 -3.77 -22.69
N ILE A 86 -2.55 -3.69 -21.42
CA ILE A 86 -1.86 -2.89 -20.38
C ILE A 86 -0.40 -3.32 -20.18
N ARG A 87 -0.09 -4.62 -20.35
CA ARG A 87 1.29 -5.12 -20.22
C ARG A 87 2.18 -4.56 -21.34
N ARG A 88 1.69 -4.51 -22.58
CA ARG A 88 2.42 -3.94 -23.71
C ARG A 88 2.58 -2.43 -23.58
N ILE A 89 1.53 -1.74 -23.17
CA ILE A 89 1.60 -0.30 -22.93
C ILE A 89 2.62 0.02 -21.84
N ALA A 90 2.65 -0.75 -20.75
CA ALA A 90 3.64 -0.61 -19.69
C ALA A 90 5.09 -0.76 -20.20
N LEU A 91 5.34 -1.72 -21.10
CA LEU A 91 6.65 -1.90 -21.72
C LEU A 91 7.00 -0.73 -22.65
N ALA A 92 6.06 -0.30 -23.50
CA ALA A 92 6.27 0.80 -24.45
C ALA A 92 6.50 2.16 -23.77
N THR A 93 5.93 2.35 -22.57
CA THR A 93 6.01 3.62 -21.82
C THR A 93 7.03 3.61 -20.68
N GLY A 94 7.66 2.46 -20.41
CA GLY A 94 8.55 2.28 -19.25
C GLY A 94 7.84 2.45 -17.90
N ARG A 95 6.51 2.35 -17.85
CA ARG A 95 5.70 2.54 -16.64
C ARG A 95 5.23 1.23 -16.05
N SER A 96 4.87 1.26 -14.76
CA SER A 96 4.29 0.08 -14.11
C SER A 96 2.89 -0.22 -14.65
N ARG A 97 2.53 -1.50 -14.69
CA ARG A 97 1.17 -1.97 -15.06
C ARG A 97 0.08 -1.29 -14.24
N GLY A 98 0.34 -1.08 -12.94
CA GLY A 98 -0.56 -0.36 -12.04
C GLY A 98 -0.68 1.12 -12.39
N GLY A 99 0.41 1.77 -12.79
CA GLY A 99 0.42 3.16 -13.26
C GLY A 99 -0.41 3.34 -14.53
N VAL A 100 -0.20 2.48 -15.54
CA VAL A 100 -0.97 2.50 -16.79
C VAL A 100 -2.46 2.27 -16.51
N ARG A 101 -2.82 1.25 -15.73
CA ARG A 101 -4.21 1.00 -15.34
C ARG A 101 -4.84 2.21 -14.66
N ARG A 102 -4.10 2.88 -13.76
CA ARG A 102 -4.57 4.08 -13.07
C ARG A 102 -4.86 5.21 -14.04
N VAL A 103 -3.98 5.44 -15.03
CA VAL A 103 -4.17 6.45 -16.07
C VAL A 103 -5.40 6.15 -16.91
N LEU A 104 -5.52 4.92 -17.45
CA LEU A 104 -6.66 4.54 -18.29
C LEU A 104 -8.00 4.67 -17.55
N ARG A 105 -8.04 4.35 -16.26
CA ARG A 105 -9.22 4.57 -15.41
C ARG A 105 -9.53 6.05 -15.23
N ARG A 106 -8.51 6.87 -14.95
CA ARG A 106 -8.66 8.32 -14.80
C ARG A 106 -9.17 8.96 -16.10
N CYS A 107 -8.72 8.47 -17.25
CA CYS A 107 -9.15 8.92 -18.57
C CYS A 107 -10.49 8.30 -19.02
N GLY A 108 -11.13 7.45 -18.22
CA GLY A 108 -12.43 6.83 -18.53
C GLY A 108 -12.42 5.78 -19.64
N VAL A 109 -11.26 5.43 -20.19
CA VAL A 109 -11.14 4.49 -21.33
C VAL A 109 -10.91 3.04 -20.91
N TYR A 110 -10.74 2.78 -19.61
CA TYR A 110 -10.42 1.44 -19.11
C TYR A 110 -11.63 0.50 -19.17
N ASP A 111 -11.50 -0.58 -19.94
CA ASP A 111 -12.46 -1.68 -19.97
C ASP A 111 -11.92 -2.90 -19.18
N ALA A 112 -12.67 -3.27 -18.14
CA ALA A 112 -12.38 -4.41 -17.28
C ALA A 112 -12.59 -5.76 -17.99
N ALA A 113 -13.63 -5.88 -18.83
CA ALA A 113 -13.94 -7.10 -19.57
C ALA A 113 -12.81 -7.40 -20.56
N ARG A 114 -12.40 -6.38 -21.34
CA ARG A 114 -11.24 -6.47 -22.24
C ARG A 114 -9.95 -6.86 -21.51
N SER A 115 -9.74 -6.32 -20.31
CA SER A 115 -8.55 -6.62 -19.52
C SER A 115 -8.54 -8.03 -18.90
N ALA A 116 -9.72 -8.62 -18.68
CA ALA A 116 -9.86 -9.98 -18.15
C ALA A 116 -9.61 -11.04 -19.23
N VAL A 117 -10.07 -10.78 -20.46
CA VAL A 117 -9.87 -11.66 -21.64
C VAL A 117 -8.40 -11.67 -22.08
N ALA A 118 -7.68 -10.56 -21.92
CA ALA A 118 -6.27 -10.42 -22.31
C ALA A 118 -5.27 -11.20 -21.43
N ARG A 119 -5.66 -12.29 -20.75
CA ARG A 119 -4.73 -13.31 -20.24
C ARG A 119 -4.17 -14.08 -21.44
N PRO A 120 -2.98 -13.78 -21.96
CA PRO A 120 -2.52 -14.47 -23.15
C PRO A 120 -1.91 -15.81 -22.70
N GLY A 121 -2.44 -16.91 -23.21
CA GLY A 121 -1.56 -18.00 -23.64
C GLY A 121 -0.49 -17.44 -24.58
N ARG A 122 0.69 -18.07 -24.60
CA ARG A 122 1.98 -17.65 -25.21
C ARG A 122 1.97 -17.00 -26.62
N GLU A 123 0.85 -16.98 -27.33
CA GLU A 123 0.75 -16.78 -28.77
C GLU A 123 0.91 -15.31 -29.22
N ASN A 124 0.50 -14.33 -28.40
CA ASN A 124 0.60 -12.90 -28.75
C ASN A 124 1.97 -12.25 -28.48
N ASP A 125 3.01 -13.02 -28.10
CA ASP A 125 4.39 -12.53 -27.92
C ASP A 125 5.22 -12.52 -29.21
N VAL A 126 4.83 -13.31 -30.22
CA VAL A 126 5.65 -13.53 -31.41
C VAL A 126 5.47 -12.43 -32.46
N TYR A 127 4.29 -11.79 -32.54
CA TYR A 127 3.97 -10.87 -33.64
C TYR A 127 4.73 -9.53 -33.57
N TRP A 128 5.03 -9.01 -32.37
CA TRP A 128 5.68 -7.69 -32.22
C TRP A 128 7.21 -7.71 -32.36
N ARG A 129 7.87 -8.87 -32.18
CA ARG A 129 9.31 -9.00 -32.46
C ARG A 129 9.62 -8.91 -33.96
N LYS A 130 8.65 -9.26 -34.81
CA LYS A 130 8.80 -9.28 -36.28
C LYS A 130 8.52 -7.91 -36.92
N SER A 131 7.79 -7.03 -36.24
CA SER A 131 7.45 -5.67 -36.73
C SER A 131 8.44 -4.58 -36.30
N MET A 132 9.56 -4.93 -35.65
CA MET A 132 10.68 -4.01 -35.34
C MET A 132 11.74 -3.96 -36.45
N VAL A 133 11.37 -4.25 -37.71
CA VAL A 133 12.15 -3.77 -38.85
C VAL A 133 11.75 -2.32 -39.08
N VAL A 134 12.55 -1.40 -38.54
CA VAL A 134 12.54 0.01 -38.95
C VAL A 134 12.90 0.03 -40.44
N PRO A 135 12.08 0.59 -41.35
CA PRO A 135 12.57 0.90 -42.69
C PRO A 135 13.65 1.99 -42.56
N ASP A 136 14.91 1.57 -42.66
CA ASP A 136 16.05 2.47 -42.84
C ASP A 136 15.97 3.02 -44.26
N GLY A 137 15.44 4.23 -44.39
CA GLY A 137 15.09 4.79 -45.69
C GLY A 137 14.82 6.29 -45.62
N ALA A 138 15.81 7.07 -45.18
CA ALA A 138 15.83 8.51 -45.40
C ALA A 138 17.25 9.08 -45.34
N LYS A 139 18.02 8.88 -46.42
CA LYS A 139 19.02 9.85 -46.86
C LYS A 139 18.93 9.98 -48.38
N GLU A 140 18.04 10.88 -48.82
CA GLU A 140 18.08 11.44 -50.16
C GLU A 140 19.39 12.19 -50.35
N LYS A 141 20.04 11.87 -51.47
CA LYS A 141 21.11 12.66 -52.07
C LYS A 141 20.51 13.97 -52.56
N SER A 142 21.17 15.08 -52.27
CA SER A 142 21.19 16.24 -53.16
C SER A 142 22.52 16.94 -53.05
#